data_AF-A0A917M682-F1
#
_entry.id   AF-A0A917M682-F1
#
_cell.length_a   1.000
_cell.length_b   1.000
_cell.length_c   1.000
_cell.angle_alpha   90.00
_cell.angle_beta   90.00
_cell.angle_gamma   90.00
#
_symmetry.space_group_name_H-M   'P 1'
#
loop_
_entity.id
_entity.type
_entity.pdbx_description
1 polymer ?
#
loop_
_entity_poly.entity_id
_entity_poly.type
_entity_poly.pdbx_seq_one_letter_code
_entity_poly.pdbx_strand_id
1 'polypeptide(L)'
;MDLTITHTAIYPTHTVFKSDTHVVGSDKAEDNLYVLANLRVDDPLHLPLFLKDFTATLTTADDQQITTSAAEVKDLPNIYTSFPGLKPLASPPLRRETLISPGTSVEGMVLLQFPITLDVWNHRKSAILNVDLYHGGAFPIAIPFNTKTVSTNFDQ
;
A
#
# COMPACT_ATOMS: atom_id res chain seq x y z
N MET A 1 13.87 -5.35 -16.25
CA MET A 1 13.53 -5.11 -14.85
C MET A 1 12.72 -6.29 -14.37
N ASP A 2 13.12 -6.88 -13.25
CA ASP A 2 12.33 -7.88 -12.54
C ASP A 2 11.75 -7.23 -11.27
N LEU A 3 10.46 -7.47 -11.03
CA LEU A 3 9.75 -6.98 -9.85
C LEU A 3 9.30 -8.19 -9.05
N THR A 4 9.58 -8.17 -7.76
CA THR A 4 9.14 -9.22 -6.84
C THR A 4 8.62 -8.59 -5.56
N ILE A 5 7.43 -9.01 -5.11
CA ILE A 5 6.93 -8.67 -3.78
C ILE A 5 7.45 -9.72 -2.81
N THR A 6 8.40 -9.34 -1.95
CA THR A 6 9.08 -10.25 -1.01
C THR A 6 8.28 -10.46 0.26
N HIS A 7 7.53 -9.44 0.68
CA HIS A 7 6.68 -9.50 1.86
C HIS A 7 5.43 -8.64 1.69
N THR A 8 4.32 -9.04 2.31
CA THR A 8 3.12 -8.21 2.40
C THR A 8 2.48 -8.36 3.76
N ALA A 9 2.28 -7.23 4.44
CA ALA A 9 1.56 -7.12 5.70
C ALA A 9 0.30 -6.28 5.50
N ILE A 10 -0.75 -6.61 6.25
CA ILE A 10 -2.04 -5.93 6.17
C ILE A 10 -2.47 -5.51 7.55
N TYR A 11 -2.97 -4.28 7.61
CA TYR A 11 -3.43 -3.64 8.82
C TYR A 11 -4.79 -2.98 8.58
N PRO A 12 -5.89 -3.66 8.93
CA PRO A 12 -7.23 -3.09 8.84
C PRO A 12 -7.44 -2.07 9.97
N THR A 13 -8.08 -0.97 9.63
CA THR A 13 -8.48 0.07 10.57
C THR A 13 -9.94 0.37 10.38
N HIS A 14 -10.66 0.44 11.48
CA HIS A 14 -12.05 0.85 11.51
C HIS A 14 -12.11 2.15 12.31
N THR A 15 -12.37 3.26 11.63
CA THR A 15 -12.44 4.58 12.29
C THR A 15 -13.90 4.98 12.41
N VAL A 16 -14.44 5.03 13.62
CA VAL A 16 -15.77 5.56 13.88
C VAL A 16 -15.62 7.02 14.30
N PHE A 17 -16.06 7.95 13.46
CA PHE A 17 -16.14 9.35 13.86
C PHE A 17 -17.37 9.53 14.75
N LYS A 18 -17.17 9.56 16.07
CA LYS A 18 -18.22 9.95 17.03
C LYS A 18 -18.45 11.46 16.89
N SER A 19 -19.55 11.83 16.26
CA SER A 19 -19.98 13.23 16.18
C SER A 19 -20.60 13.63 17.53
N ASP A 20 -19.87 14.38 18.36
CA ASP A 20 -20.39 14.91 19.65
C ASP A 20 -21.33 16.12 19.46
N THR A 21 -22.00 16.23 18.30
CA THR A 21 -22.87 17.36 17.98
C THR A 21 -24.29 16.87 17.81
N HIS A 22 -25.19 17.45 18.60
CA HIS A 22 -26.65 17.29 18.65
C HIS A 22 -27.37 17.71 17.34
N VAL A 23 -26.83 17.33 16.19
CA VAL A 23 -27.40 17.59 14.87
C VAL A 23 -27.44 16.26 14.15
N VAL A 24 -28.64 15.82 13.76
CA VAL A 24 -28.92 14.55 13.08
C VAL A 24 -28.05 14.43 11.82
N GLY A 25 -26.89 13.80 11.98
CA GLY A 25 -25.91 13.55 10.94
C GLY A 25 -25.26 12.22 11.27
N SER A 26 -25.63 11.19 10.50
CA SER A 26 -25.27 9.79 10.66
C SER A 26 -23.81 9.61 11.08
N ASP A 27 -23.56 8.80 12.11
CA ASP A 27 -22.23 8.30 12.46
C ASP A 27 -21.53 7.82 11.18
N LYS A 28 -20.44 8.50 10.80
CA LYS A 28 -19.64 8.09 9.65
C LYS A 28 -18.56 7.14 10.17
N ALA A 29 -18.75 5.86 9.93
CA ALA A 29 -17.68 4.88 10.04
C ALA A 29 -16.92 4.84 8.72
N GLU A 30 -15.59 4.98 8.78
CA GLU A 30 -14.70 4.82 7.64
C GLU A 30 -13.79 3.63 7.86
N ASP A 31 -13.97 2.60 7.03
CA ASP A 31 -13.09 1.45 6.95
C ASP A 31 -11.90 1.77 6.05
N ASN A 32 -10.70 1.68 6.60
CA ASN A 32 -9.45 1.86 5.85
C ASN A 32 -8.56 0.63 6.03
N LEU A 33 -8.04 0.12 4.93
CA LEU A 33 -7.10 -0.98 4.92
C LEU A 33 -5.73 -0.47 4.48
N TYR A 34 -4.73 -0.64 5.35
CA TYR A 34 -3.34 -0.36 5.02
C TYR A 34 -2.65 -1.65 4.57
N VAL A 35 -2.00 -1.59 3.42
CA VAL A 35 -1.25 -2.70 2.84
C VAL A 35 0.21 -2.26 2.72
N LEU A 36 1.09 -2.94 3.44
CA LEU A 36 2.53 -2.74 3.38
C LEU A 36 3.10 -3.82 2.48
N ALA A 37 3.58 -3.45 1.29
CA ALA A 37 4.19 -4.37 0.34
C ALA A 37 5.69 -4.08 0.23
N ASN A 38 6.54 -5.04 0.61
CA ASN A 38 7.97 -4.94 0.35
C ASN A 38 8.22 -5.36 -1.09
N LEU A 39 8.64 -4.38 -1.88
CA LEU A 39 8.97 -4.54 -3.27
C LEU A 39 10.49 -4.62 -3.42
N ARG A 40 10.93 -5.68 -4.08
CA ARG A 40 12.28 -5.80 -4.60
C ARG A 40 12.25 -5.52 -6.10
N VAL A 41 13.06 -4.57 -6.52
CA VAL A 41 13.25 -4.21 -7.92
C VAL A 41 14.67 -4.62 -8.30
N ASP A 42 14.78 -5.48 -9.30
CA ASP A 42 16.06 -5.89 -9.87
C ASP A 42 16.21 -5.28 -11.27
N ASP A 43 17.37 -4.67 -11.54
CA ASP A 43 17.74 -4.19 -12.86
C ASP A 43 18.74 -5.15 -13.54
N PRO A 44 18.28 -6.21 -14.22
CA PRO A 44 19.15 -7.08 -15.00
C PRO A 44 19.57 -6.44 -16.34
N LEU A 45 18.97 -5.29 -16.70
CA LEU A 45 19.19 -4.65 -18.00
C LEU A 45 20.40 -3.69 -17.97
N HIS A 46 21.02 -3.47 -16.82
CA HIS A 46 22.12 -2.52 -16.63
C HIS A 46 21.76 -1.11 -17.13
N LEU A 47 20.53 -0.68 -16.87
CA LEU A 47 20.04 0.65 -17.23
C LEU A 47 19.70 1.44 -15.96
N PRO A 48 20.00 2.75 -15.90
CA PRO A 48 19.58 3.58 -14.78
C PRO A 48 18.04 3.67 -14.76
N LEU A 49 17.42 3.07 -13.75
CA LEU A 49 15.97 3.15 -13.55
C LEU A 49 15.66 4.21 -12.51
N PHE A 50 14.78 5.14 -12.86
CA PHE A 50 14.28 6.15 -11.94
C PHE A 50 12.83 5.83 -11.60
N LEU A 51 12.59 5.51 -10.33
CA LEU A 51 11.24 5.32 -9.79
C LEU A 51 10.53 6.67 -9.81
N LYS A 52 9.34 6.74 -10.39
CA LYS A 52 8.53 7.96 -10.43
C LYS A 52 7.43 7.91 -9.41
N ASP A 53 6.56 6.91 -9.50
CA ASP A 53 5.41 6.78 -8.62
C ASP A 53 5.01 5.31 -8.43
N PHE A 54 4.18 5.06 -7.42
CA PHE A 54 3.67 3.73 -7.12
C PHE A 54 2.16 3.87 -6.96
N THR A 55 1.42 3.29 -7.89
CA THR A 55 -0.05 3.29 -7.86
C THR A 55 -0.53 1.86 -7.75
N ALA A 56 -1.54 1.58 -6.95
CA ALA A 56 -2.12 0.26 -6.86
C ALA A 56 -3.58 0.29 -7.28
N THR A 57 -3.97 -0.75 -7.99
CA THR A 57 -5.31 -0.94 -8.54
C THR A 57 -5.86 -2.24 -7.98
N LEU A 58 -6.91 -2.11 -7.18
CA LEU A 58 -7.64 -3.20 -6.58
C LEU A 58 -8.92 -3.44 -7.39
N THR A 59 -9.16 -4.67 -7.83
CA THR A 59 -10.42 -5.09 -8.42
C THR A 59 -11.15 -5.95 -7.39
N THR A 60 -12.28 -5.46 -6.91
CA THR A 60 -13.13 -6.15 -5.93
C THR A 60 -13.91 -7.31 -6.55
N ALA A 61 -14.58 -8.12 -5.73
CA ALA A 61 -15.45 -9.20 -6.20
C ALA A 61 -16.57 -8.73 -7.13
N ASP A 62 -17.03 -7.47 -6.95
CA ASP A 62 -18.11 -6.85 -7.72
C ASP A 62 -17.62 -6.11 -8.98
N ASP A 63 -16.39 -6.39 -9.43
CA ASP A 63 -15.74 -5.69 -10.56
C ASP A 63 -15.49 -4.18 -10.33
N GLN A 64 -15.74 -3.66 -9.12
CA GLN A 64 -15.37 -2.29 -8.78
C GLN A 64 -13.84 -2.17 -8.72
N GLN A 65 -13.30 -1.21 -9.46
CA GLN A 65 -11.88 -0.90 -9.50
C GLN A 65 -11.57 0.30 -8.60
N ILE A 66 -10.68 0.10 -7.62
CA ILE A 66 -10.24 1.13 -6.68
C ILE A 66 -8.76 1.38 -6.94
N THR A 67 -8.41 2.62 -7.28
CA THR A 67 -7.02 3.02 -7.51
C THR A 67 -6.56 3.92 -6.38
N THR A 68 -5.37 3.64 -5.85
CA THR A 68 -4.73 4.41 -4.78
C THR A 68 -3.26 4.64 -5.10
N SER A 69 -2.68 5.69 -4.55
CA SER A 69 -1.24 5.95 -4.64
C SER A 69 -0.57 5.55 -3.33
N ALA A 70 0.68 5.13 -3.41
CA ALA A 70 1.46 4.82 -2.21
C ALA A 70 1.65 6.06 -1.34
N ALA A 71 1.66 5.90 -0.02
CA ALA A 71 1.97 7.00 0.89
C ALA A 71 3.38 7.55 0.62
N GLU A 72 3.54 8.85 0.71
CA GLU A 72 4.85 9.48 0.61
C GLU A 72 5.65 9.27 1.89
N VAL A 73 6.97 9.17 1.78
CA VAL A 73 7.86 8.97 2.93
C VAL A 73 7.71 10.07 3.99
N LYS A 74 7.34 11.29 3.58
CA LYS A 74 7.07 12.42 4.48
C LYS A 74 5.79 12.26 5.30
N ASP A 75 4.83 11.47 4.82
CA ASP A 75 3.53 11.25 5.47
C ASP A 75 3.54 10.02 6.40
N LEU A 76 4.44 9.05 6.15
CA LEU A 76 4.65 7.89 7.03
C LEU A 76 4.74 8.22 8.53
N PRO A 77 5.51 9.22 9.02
CA PRO A 77 5.55 9.53 10.44
C PRO A 77 4.19 9.95 11.00
N ASN A 78 3.37 10.66 10.21
CA ASN A 78 2.01 11.03 10.59
C ASN A 78 1.11 9.78 10.65
N ILE A 79 1.16 8.93 9.62
CA ILE A 79 0.43 7.65 9.59
C ILE A 79 0.80 6.77 10.79
N TYR A 80 2.09 6.62 11.12
CA TYR A 80 2.55 5.82 12.26
C TYR A 80 2.21 6.43 13.61
N THR A 81 1.91 7.73 13.66
CA THR A 81 1.41 8.40 14.87
C THR A 81 -0.07 8.07 15.07
N SER A 82 -0.86 8.13 14.00
CA SER A 82 -2.28 7.75 14.04
C SER A 82 -2.50 6.25 14.22
N PHE A 83 -1.63 5.43 13.62
CA PHE A 83 -1.74 3.98 13.58
C PHE A 83 -0.42 3.32 14.02
N PRO A 84 -0.12 3.33 15.33
CA PRO A 84 1.15 2.82 15.84
C PRO A 84 1.37 1.32 15.58
N GLY A 85 0.30 0.54 15.35
CA GLY A 85 0.37 -0.87 14.97
C GLY A 85 1.03 -1.12 13.61
N LEU A 86 1.17 -0.10 12.76
CA LEU A 86 1.94 -0.19 11.52
C LEU A 86 3.45 -0.19 11.74
N LYS A 87 3.95 0.44 12.81
CA LYS A 87 5.40 0.54 13.09
C LYS A 87 6.12 -0.81 13.13
N PRO A 88 5.62 -1.85 13.85
CA PRO A 88 6.29 -3.16 13.86
C PRO A 88 6.22 -3.89 12.52
N LEU A 89 5.31 -3.50 11.62
CA LEU A 89 5.17 -4.08 10.27
C LEU A 89 5.97 -3.30 9.22
N ALA A 90 6.34 -2.06 9.53
CA ALA A 90 7.03 -1.17 8.62
C ALA A 90 8.49 -1.59 8.42
N SER A 91 8.88 -1.72 7.16
CA SER A 91 10.28 -1.80 6.71
C SER A 91 10.74 -0.45 6.12
N PRO A 92 12.03 -0.27 5.78
CA PRO A 92 12.50 0.95 5.13
C PRO A 92 11.68 1.26 3.88
N PRO A 93 11.07 2.45 3.78
CA PRO A 93 10.17 2.75 2.67
C PRO A 93 10.95 2.98 1.38
N LEU A 94 10.39 2.53 0.26
CA LEU A 94 10.94 2.79 -1.06
C LEU A 94 10.60 4.22 -1.45
N ARG A 95 11.61 5.07 -1.64
CA ARG A 95 11.38 6.48 -1.99
C ARG A 95 11.00 6.58 -3.46
N ARG A 96 10.04 7.45 -3.75
CA ARG A 96 9.87 7.99 -5.11
C ARG A 96 11.16 8.72 -5.50
N GLU A 97 11.46 8.77 -6.80
CA GLU A 97 12.67 9.38 -7.35
C GLU A 97 13.97 8.66 -6.94
N THR A 98 13.88 7.43 -6.44
CA THR A 98 15.07 6.60 -6.21
C THR A 98 15.68 6.21 -7.54
N LEU A 99 16.97 6.53 -7.69
CA LEU A 99 17.81 6.01 -8.76
C LEU A 99 18.28 4.61 -8.40
N ILE A 100 17.93 3.64 -9.23
CA ILE A 100 18.46 2.28 -9.18
C ILE A 100 19.69 2.27 -10.10
N SER A 101 20.85 2.02 -9.50
CA SER A 101 22.10 1.91 -10.26
C SER A 101 22.02 0.71 -11.22
N PRO A 102 22.62 0.82 -12.43
CA PRO A 102 22.56 -0.24 -13.42
C PRO A 102 23.16 -1.55 -12.89
N GLY A 103 22.41 -2.65 -13.01
CA GLY A 103 22.86 -3.96 -12.54
C GLY A 103 22.75 -4.18 -11.02
N THR A 104 22.02 -3.32 -10.31
CA THR A 104 21.78 -3.46 -8.86
C THR A 104 20.31 -3.75 -8.56
N SER A 105 20.06 -4.32 -7.39
CA SER A 105 18.71 -4.47 -6.85
C SER A 105 18.48 -3.45 -5.73
N VAL A 106 17.26 -2.93 -5.64
CA VAL A 106 16.77 -2.17 -4.47
C VAL A 106 15.60 -2.91 -3.85
N GLU A 107 15.50 -2.86 -2.53
CA GLU A 107 14.33 -3.35 -1.78
C GLU A 107 13.79 -2.23 -0.90
N GLY A 108 12.47 -2.09 -0.87
CA GLY A 108 11.82 -1.15 0.03
C GLY A 108 10.33 -1.38 0.14
N MET A 109 9.74 -0.84 1.20
CA MET A 109 8.32 -0.96 1.49
C MET A 109 7.51 0.14 0.81
N VAL A 110 6.40 -0.26 0.24
CA VAL A 110 5.36 0.60 -0.33
C VAL A 110 4.13 0.47 0.56
N LEU A 111 3.68 1.58 1.14
CA LEU A 111 2.47 1.63 1.94
C LEU A 111 1.30 2.09 1.07
N LEU A 112 0.26 1.28 0.96
CA LEU A 112 -0.95 1.58 0.20
C LEU A 112 -2.12 1.69 1.16
N GLN A 113 -2.99 2.65 0.95
CA GLN A 113 -4.23 2.80 1.71
C GLN A 113 -5.41 2.58 0.76
N PHE A 114 -6.28 1.64 1.11
CA PHE A 114 -7.54 1.42 0.41
C PHE A 114 -8.72 1.71 1.33
N PRO A 115 -9.74 2.47 0.88
CA PRO A 115 -10.95 2.73 1.64
C PRO A 115 -11.92 1.53 1.56
N ILE A 116 -11.48 0.38 2.08
CA ILE A 116 -12.25 -0.88 2.09
C ILE A 116 -12.03 -1.64 3.40
N THR A 117 -12.91 -2.61 3.65
CA THR A 117 -12.76 -3.56 4.75
C THR A 117 -11.76 -4.67 4.40
N LEU A 118 -11.27 -5.36 5.44
CA LEU A 118 -10.45 -6.57 5.27
C LEU A 118 -11.19 -7.66 4.49
N ASP A 119 -12.50 -7.77 4.66
CA ASP A 119 -13.34 -8.74 3.96
C ASP A 119 -13.29 -8.53 2.43
N VAL A 120 -13.52 -7.29 1.98
CA VAL A 120 -13.44 -6.93 0.55
C VAL A 120 -12.05 -7.22 -0.01
N TRP A 121 -10.99 -7.00 0.77
CA TRP A 121 -9.63 -7.31 0.34
C TRP A 121 -9.39 -8.82 0.22
N ASN A 122 -9.87 -9.61 1.18
CA ASN A 122 -9.71 -11.07 1.14
C ASN A 122 -10.50 -11.71 0.00
N HIS A 123 -11.66 -11.13 -0.34
CA HIS A 123 -12.53 -11.57 -1.42
C HIS A 123 -12.26 -10.88 -2.77
N ARG A 124 -11.21 -10.05 -2.86
CA ARG A 124 -10.87 -9.33 -4.10
C ARG A 124 -10.62 -10.29 -5.26
N LYS A 125 -10.87 -9.84 -6.50
CA LYS A 125 -10.45 -10.58 -7.70
C LYS A 125 -8.96 -10.45 -7.94
N SER A 126 -8.41 -9.26 -7.76
CA SER A 126 -7.00 -8.97 -8.02
C SER A 126 -6.56 -7.69 -7.33
N ALA A 127 -5.28 -7.60 -6.97
CA ALA A 127 -4.64 -6.34 -6.59
C ALA A 127 -3.34 -6.22 -7.37
N ILE A 128 -3.20 -5.16 -8.16
CA ILE A 128 -2.03 -4.90 -9.01
C ILE A 128 -1.35 -3.65 -8.50
N LEU A 129 -0.08 -3.75 -8.14
CA LEU A 129 0.80 -2.61 -7.90
C LEU A 129 1.46 -2.23 -9.23
N ASN A 130 1.31 -1.00 -9.65
CA ASN A 130 1.95 -0.42 -10.82
C ASN A 130 3.13 0.44 -10.36
N VAL A 131 4.32 0.05 -10.77
CA VAL A 131 5.57 0.77 -10.52
C VAL A 131 5.85 1.65 -11.73
N ASP A 132 5.66 2.96 -11.61
CA ASP A 132 5.90 3.91 -12.70
C ASP A 132 7.37 4.32 -12.72
N LEU A 133 8.00 4.19 -13.88
CA LEU A 133 9.37 4.63 -14.12
C LEU A 133 9.39 5.85 -15.04
N TYR A 134 10.29 6.80 -14.79
CA TYR A 134 10.44 7.99 -15.63
C TYR A 134 10.71 7.67 -17.11
N HIS A 135 11.46 6.61 -17.39
CA HIS A 135 11.91 6.25 -18.74
C HIS A 135 11.34 4.92 -19.27
N GLY A 136 10.52 4.22 -18.46
CA GLY A 136 10.03 2.88 -18.77
C GLY A 136 8.52 2.71 -18.71
N GLY A 137 7.77 3.71 -18.22
CA GLY A 137 6.33 3.61 -18.00
C GLY A 137 5.97 2.78 -16.75
N ALA A 138 4.71 2.37 -16.66
CA ALA A 138 4.18 1.62 -15.54
C ALA A 138 4.35 0.11 -15.71
N PHE A 139 4.95 -0.53 -14.71
CA PHE A 139 5.14 -1.98 -14.66
C PHE A 139 4.19 -2.60 -13.63
N PRO A 140 3.19 -3.39 -14.06
CA PRO A 140 2.25 -4.03 -13.16
C PRO A 140 2.87 -5.27 -12.49
N ILE A 141 2.67 -5.40 -11.18
CA ILE A 141 2.97 -6.59 -10.38
C ILE A 141 1.79 -6.94 -9.47
N ALA A 142 1.39 -8.21 -9.46
CA ALA A 142 0.28 -8.66 -8.63
C ALA A 142 0.68 -8.76 -7.15
N ILE A 143 -0.11 -8.15 -6.26
CA ILE A 143 0.01 -8.30 -4.81
C ILE A 143 -0.63 -9.64 -4.42
N PRO A 144 0.15 -10.60 -3.87
CA PRO A 144 -0.33 -11.95 -3.62
C PRO A 144 -1.47 -12.00 -2.60
N PHE A 145 -2.32 -13.03 -2.70
CA PHE A 145 -3.42 -13.28 -1.75
C PHE A 145 -2.93 -13.71 -0.36
N ASN A 146 -1.77 -14.38 -0.29
CA ASN A 146 -1.21 -14.92 0.96
C ASN A 146 -0.45 -13.84 1.75
N THR A 147 -1.21 -12.91 2.32
CA THR A 147 -0.68 -11.85 3.19
C THR A 147 -0.86 -12.25 4.65
N LYS A 148 0.16 -12.06 5.50
CA LYS A 148 -0.03 -12.24 6.94
C LYS A 148 -0.91 -11.10 7.46
N THR A 149 -2.17 -11.41 7.76
CA THR A 149 -3.10 -10.48 8.40
C THR A 149 -2.66 -10.26 9.84
N VAL A 150 -2.36 -9.01 10.20
CA VAL A 150 -2.18 -8.61 11.61
C VAL A 150 -3.44 -7.84 12.01
N SER A 151 -4.44 -8.60 12.46
CA SER A 151 -5.67 -8.02 13.01
C SER A 151 -5.33 -7.33 14.33
N THR A 152 -5.50 -6.01 14.37
CA THR A 152 -5.29 -5.24 15.59
C THR A 152 -6.64 -4.67 15.98
N ASN A 153 -7.29 -5.30 16.95
CA ASN A 153 -8.55 -4.80 17.51
C ASN A 153 -8.23 -3.52 18.29
N PHE A 154 -8.43 -2.36 17.66
CA PHE A 154 -8.47 -1.08 18.37
C PHE A 154 -9.85 -0.94 18.98
N ASP A 155 -10.02 -1.52 20.17
CA ASP A 155 -11.10 -1.17 21.08
C ASP A 155 -10.75 0.19 21.70
N GLN A 156 -11.56 1.21 21.40
CA GLN A 156 -11.43 2.55 21.97
C GLN A 156 -12.75 3.00 22.58
#